data_AF-A0A2M7B9I2-F1
#
_entry.id   AF-A0A2M7B9I2-F1
#
_cell.length_a   1.000
_cell.length_b   1.000
_cell.length_c   1.000
_cell.angle_alpha   90.00
_cell.angle_beta   90.00
_cell.angle_gamma   90.00
#
_symmetry.space_group_name_H-M   'P 1'
#
loop_
_entity.id
_entity.type
_entity.pdbx_description
1 polymer ?
#
loop_
_entity_poly.entity_id
_entity_poly.type
_entity_poly.pdbx_seq_one_letter_code
_entity_poly.pdbx_strand_id
1 'polypeptide(L)'
;MFLIKPKKLLMVAVIFFIGATIFIFSRKQVPISIEYTASSSALNSVNIPAPKRTPTHISTPKPVKGIYMTSWVAGTKDWRQRMVKLIEETELNSIVIDIKDYSGHISFEVSDPVLKETGAVENRIPDIREFIEILHGKNIYAIARISVFQDAYLAKKRPDLAVKR
;
A
#
# COMPACT_ATOMS: atom_id res chain seq x y z
N MET A 1 -69.17 37.31 1.71
CA MET A 1 -68.38 38.56 1.62
C MET A 1 -67.99 38.99 3.02
N PHE A 2 -66.81 38.58 3.49
CA PHE A 2 -66.18 39.11 4.71
C PHE A 2 -64.70 39.35 4.40
N LEU A 3 -64.37 40.59 4.03
CA LEU A 3 -63.01 41.06 3.77
C LEU A 3 -62.23 41.09 5.10
N ILE A 4 -61.30 40.15 5.29
CA ILE A 4 -60.39 40.15 6.43
C ILE A 4 -59.32 41.23 6.19
N LYS A 5 -59.34 42.29 7.00
CA LYS A 5 -58.40 43.43 6.92
C LYS A 5 -56.93 42.96 7.08
N PRO A 6 -55.96 43.61 6.41
CA PRO A 6 -54.59 43.10 6.21
C PRO A 6 -53.81 42.83 7.51
N LYS A 7 -54.09 43.58 8.60
CA LYS A 7 -53.46 43.36 9.92
C LYS A 7 -53.91 42.06 10.60
N LYS A 8 -55.13 41.56 10.33
CA LYS A 8 -55.63 40.27 10.85
C LYS A 8 -55.08 39.08 10.04
N LEU A 9 -54.79 39.27 8.75
CA LEU A 9 -54.15 38.27 7.90
C LEU A 9 -52.69 38.00 8.35
N LEU A 10 -51.96 39.06 8.71
CA LEU A 10 -50.60 38.95 9.25
C LEU A 10 -50.58 38.19 10.59
N MET A 11 -51.57 38.40 11.46
CA MET A 11 -51.64 37.74 12.77
C MET A 11 -51.98 36.24 12.66
N VAL A 12 -52.85 35.86 11.70
CA VAL A 12 -53.17 34.44 11.42
C VAL A 12 -51.97 33.70 10.83
N ALA A 13 -51.16 34.36 9.98
CA ALA A 13 -49.94 33.78 9.42
C ALA A 13 -48.86 33.50 10.49
N VAL A 14 -48.71 34.37 11.48
CA VAL A 14 -47.75 34.18 12.60
C VAL A 14 -48.17 33.03 13.52
N ILE A 15 -49.46 32.87 13.80
CA ILE A 15 -49.97 31.73 14.58
C ILE A 15 -49.75 30.40 13.84
N PHE A 16 -49.89 30.38 12.51
CA PHE A 16 -49.60 29.19 11.71
C PHE A 16 -48.10 28.83 11.70
N PHE A 17 -47.20 29.82 11.67
CA PHE A 17 -45.76 29.60 11.74
C PHE A 17 -45.29 29.11 13.13
N ILE A 18 -45.87 29.63 14.21
CA ILE A 18 -45.58 29.16 15.58
C ILE A 18 -46.16 27.75 15.79
N GLY A 19 -47.35 27.46 15.28
CA GLY A 19 -47.94 26.12 15.31
C GLY A 19 -47.13 25.09 14.51
N ALA A 20 -46.62 25.46 13.33
CA ALA A 20 -45.81 24.59 12.49
C ALA A 20 -44.43 24.28 13.09
N THR A 21 -43.82 25.23 13.79
CA THR A 21 -42.52 25.02 14.47
C THR A 21 -42.66 24.13 15.72
N ILE A 22 -43.77 24.23 16.47
CA ILE A 22 -44.06 23.34 17.60
C ILE A 22 -44.41 21.92 17.12
N PHE A 23 -45.10 21.77 15.99
CA PHE A 23 -45.46 20.45 15.45
C PHE A 23 -44.25 19.67 14.90
N ILE A 24 -43.27 20.36 14.30
CA ILE A 24 -42.03 19.73 13.84
C ILE A 24 -41.16 19.30 15.04
N PHE A 25 -41.19 20.04 16.15
CA PHE A 25 -40.39 19.72 17.35
C PHE A 25 -40.97 18.58 18.21
N SER A 26 -42.23 18.21 18.02
CA SER A 26 -42.90 17.15 18.82
C SER A 26 -42.83 15.74 18.21
N ARG A 27 -42.27 15.56 17.00
CA ARG A 27 -41.79 14.23 16.57
C ARG A 27 -40.43 13.93 17.21
N LYS A 28 -40.41 13.82 18.54
CA LYS A 28 -39.35 13.07 19.23
C LYS A 28 -39.40 11.64 18.70
N GLN A 29 -38.30 11.24 18.06
CA GLN A 29 -38.06 9.87 17.65
C GLN A 29 -38.18 8.98 18.89
N VAL A 30 -39.16 8.08 18.91
CA VAL A 30 -39.15 6.94 19.83
C VAL A 30 -38.14 5.96 19.23
N PRO A 31 -36.99 5.70 19.87
CA PRO A 31 -36.11 4.65 19.40
C PRO A 31 -36.81 3.32 19.68
N ILE A 32 -37.30 2.68 18.63
CA ILE A 32 -37.67 1.27 18.66
C ILE A 32 -36.34 0.51 18.75
N SER A 33 -35.93 0.11 19.95
CA SER A 33 -34.86 -0.87 20.11
C SER A 33 -35.42 -2.23 19.67
N ILE A 34 -35.22 -2.57 18.40
CA ILE A 34 -35.31 -3.96 17.97
C ILE A 34 -34.09 -4.65 18.58
N GLU A 35 -34.33 -5.42 19.63
CA GLU A 35 -33.35 -6.32 20.19
C GLU A 35 -33.14 -7.45 19.18
N TYR A 36 -32.21 -7.24 18.25
CA TYR A 36 -31.70 -8.31 17.42
C TYR A 36 -30.89 -9.22 18.34
N THR A 37 -31.54 -10.27 18.86
CA THR A 37 -30.83 -11.46 19.35
C THR A 37 -30.25 -12.17 18.13
N ALA A 38 -29.23 -11.55 17.53
CA ALA A 38 -28.25 -12.31 16.77
C ALA A 38 -27.51 -13.12 17.83
N SER A 39 -27.81 -14.42 17.88
CA SER A 39 -26.92 -15.40 18.50
C SER A 39 -25.54 -15.20 17.89
N SER A 40 -24.73 -14.39 18.56
CA SER A 40 -23.28 -14.33 18.42
C SER A 40 -22.72 -15.63 19.00
N SER A 41 -23.08 -16.77 18.39
CA SER A 41 -22.28 -17.97 18.49
C SER A 41 -20.99 -17.67 17.75
N ALA A 42 -20.01 -17.19 18.52
CA ALA A 42 -18.60 -17.03 18.19
C ALA A 42 -18.24 -17.41 16.75
N LEU A 43 -18.28 -16.42 15.84
CA LEU A 43 -17.30 -16.38 14.77
C LEU A 43 -15.96 -16.11 15.46
N ASN A 44 -15.36 -17.18 15.99
CA ASN A 44 -13.92 -17.24 16.15
C ASN A 44 -13.37 -16.77 14.81
N SER A 45 -12.69 -15.62 14.83
CA SER A 45 -11.86 -15.19 13.71
C SER A 45 -10.86 -16.31 13.50
N VAL A 46 -11.18 -17.21 12.57
CA VAL A 46 -10.22 -18.16 12.05
C VAL A 46 -9.16 -17.26 11.44
N ASN A 47 -8.07 -17.09 12.18
CA ASN A 47 -6.86 -16.45 11.70
C ASN A 47 -6.28 -17.39 10.64
N ILE A 48 -6.91 -17.43 9.47
CA ILE A 48 -6.39 -18.12 8.29
C ILE A 48 -5.11 -17.35 7.97
N PRO A 49 -3.91 -17.94 8.20
CA PRO A 49 -2.69 -17.28 7.83
C PRO A 49 -2.79 -16.99 6.34
N ALA A 50 -2.50 -15.75 5.94
CA ALA A 50 -2.43 -15.40 4.53
C ALA A 50 -1.59 -16.48 3.81
N PRO A 51 -2.06 -17.02 2.66
CA PRO A 51 -1.39 -18.13 2.01
C PRO A 51 0.08 -17.78 1.80
N LYS A 52 0.96 -18.61 2.34
CA LYS A 52 2.41 -18.42 2.26
C LYS A 52 2.81 -18.61 0.80
N ARG A 53 2.99 -17.51 0.05
CA ARG A 53 3.45 -17.56 -1.36
C ARG A 53 4.76 -18.34 -1.41
N THR A 54 4.82 -19.39 -2.21
CA THR A 54 6.06 -20.13 -2.47
C THR A 54 6.88 -19.38 -3.52
N PRO A 55 8.17 -19.10 -3.28
CA PRO A 55 9.02 -18.45 -4.27
C PRO A 55 9.09 -19.28 -5.55
N THR A 56 8.70 -18.69 -6.68
CA THR A 56 8.92 -19.29 -7.99
C THR A 56 10.40 -19.13 -8.36
N HIS A 57 11.07 -20.23 -8.66
CA HIS A 57 12.44 -20.23 -9.17
C HIS A 57 12.45 -20.64 -10.63
N ILE A 58 13.08 -19.83 -11.48
CA ILE A 58 13.40 -20.20 -12.86
C ILE A 58 14.89 -20.58 -12.94
N SER A 59 15.24 -21.44 -13.90
CA SER A 59 16.63 -21.88 -14.10
C SER A 59 17.52 -20.72 -14.54
N THR A 60 18.74 -20.65 -14.00
CA THR A 60 19.74 -19.66 -14.44
C THR A 60 20.07 -19.87 -15.93
N PRO A 61 19.90 -18.85 -16.80
CA PRO A 61 20.24 -18.94 -18.21
C PRO A 61 21.73 -19.19 -18.46
N LYS A 62 22.06 -19.84 -19.57
CA LYS A 62 23.45 -20.06 -20.03
C LYS A 62 23.55 -19.71 -21.53
N PRO A 63 24.16 -18.57 -21.91
CA PRO A 63 24.75 -17.54 -21.06
C PRO A 63 23.71 -16.62 -20.37
N VAL A 64 24.10 -16.01 -19.26
CA VAL A 64 23.35 -14.91 -18.62
C VAL A 64 23.63 -13.62 -19.39
N LYS A 65 22.59 -12.98 -19.90
CA LYS A 65 22.65 -11.70 -20.64
C LYS A 65 21.77 -10.69 -19.92
N GLY A 66 22.37 -9.98 -18.96
CA GLY A 66 21.65 -9.13 -18.03
C GLY A 66 21.80 -7.64 -18.29
N ILE A 67 20.74 -6.90 -18.00
CA ILE A 67 20.79 -5.43 -17.84
C ILE A 67 20.63 -5.05 -16.38
N TYR A 68 21.22 -3.92 -16.00
CA TYR A 68 21.18 -3.42 -14.63
C TYR A 68 20.14 -2.30 -14.47
N MET A 69 19.39 -2.35 -13.37
CA MET A 69 18.52 -1.26 -12.92
C MET A 69 18.76 -0.92 -11.45
N THR A 70 18.87 0.37 -11.18
CA THR A 70 18.85 0.90 -9.81
C THR A 70 17.48 0.69 -9.19
N SER A 71 17.41 0.79 -7.87
CA SER A 71 16.13 0.69 -7.14
C SER A 71 15.14 1.80 -7.52
N TRP A 72 15.64 2.97 -7.94
CA TRP A 72 14.80 4.10 -8.38
C TRP A 72 14.14 3.84 -9.74
N VAL A 73 14.91 3.24 -10.66
CA VAL A 73 14.40 2.79 -11.96
C VAL A 73 13.39 1.67 -11.75
N ALA A 74 13.71 0.71 -10.88
CA ALA A 74 12.80 -0.38 -10.51
C ALA A 74 11.54 0.11 -9.76
N GLY A 75 11.60 1.22 -9.03
CA GLY A 75 10.42 1.83 -8.41
C GLY A 75 9.47 2.49 -9.42
N THR A 76 9.98 2.92 -10.57
CA THR A 76 9.22 3.68 -11.56
C THR A 76 8.60 2.74 -12.61
N LYS A 77 7.26 2.63 -12.63
CA LYS A 77 6.53 1.69 -13.50
C LYS A 77 6.87 1.84 -14.99
N ASP A 78 6.91 3.07 -15.51
CA ASP A 78 7.21 3.32 -16.92
C ASP A 78 8.62 2.88 -17.30
N TRP A 79 9.60 3.16 -16.45
CA TRP A 79 10.98 2.72 -16.68
C TRP A 79 11.11 1.20 -16.59
N ARG A 80 10.47 0.56 -15.61
CA ARG A 80 10.39 -0.91 -15.53
C ARG A 80 9.85 -1.52 -16.82
N GLN A 81 8.74 -1.01 -17.33
CA GLN A 81 8.12 -1.51 -18.54
C GLN A 81 9.05 -1.37 -19.75
N ARG A 82 9.75 -0.25 -19.89
CA ARG A 82 10.76 -0.07 -20.95
C ARG A 82 11.90 -1.08 -20.85
N MET A 83 12.38 -1.37 -19.65
CA MET A 83 13.45 -2.36 -19.43
C MET A 83 12.97 -3.78 -19.74
N VAL A 84 11.77 -4.15 -19.31
CA VAL A 84 11.17 -5.45 -19.64
C VAL A 84 10.98 -5.61 -21.14
N LYS A 85 10.44 -4.57 -21.81
CA LYS A 85 10.27 -4.56 -23.26
C LYS A 85 11.60 -4.71 -24.00
N LEU A 86 12.65 -4.02 -23.56
CA LEU A 86 13.99 -4.17 -24.13
C LEU A 86 14.49 -5.62 -24.03
N ILE A 87 14.21 -6.31 -22.92
CA ILE A 87 14.56 -7.72 -22.77
C ILE A 87 13.75 -8.61 -23.74
N GLU A 88 12.46 -8.34 -23.90
CA GLU A 88 11.59 -9.09 -24.84
C GLU A 88 11.97 -8.90 -26.31
N GLU A 89 12.56 -7.74 -26.67
CA GLU A 89 12.90 -7.39 -28.05
C GLU A 89 14.35 -7.70 -28.44
N THR A 90 15.18 -8.18 -27.51
CA THR A 90 16.62 -8.42 -27.73
C THR A 90 17.03 -9.82 -27.27
N GLU A 91 18.33 -10.14 -27.36
CA GLU A 91 18.89 -11.38 -26.85
C GLU A 91 19.08 -11.40 -25.32
N LEU A 92 18.74 -10.32 -24.64
CA LEU A 92 18.81 -10.24 -23.18
C LEU A 92 17.83 -11.24 -22.56
N ASN A 93 18.16 -11.72 -21.36
CA ASN A 93 17.34 -12.72 -20.67
C ASN A 93 17.28 -12.52 -19.14
N SER A 94 17.96 -11.49 -18.63
CA SER A 94 18.12 -11.28 -17.20
C SER A 94 18.06 -9.80 -16.82
N ILE A 95 17.70 -9.54 -15.57
CA ILE A 95 17.68 -8.20 -15.00
C ILE A 95 18.31 -8.19 -13.62
N VAL A 96 19.25 -7.29 -13.39
CA VAL A 96 19.89 -7.05 -12.09
C VAL A 96 19.19 -5.89 -11.42
N ILE A 97 18.64 -6.10 -10.23
CA ILE A 97 17.84 -5.13 -9.48
C ILE A 97 18.53 -4.82 -8.16
N ASP A 98 18.73 -3.55 -7.85
CA ASP A 98 19.18 -3.13 -6.53
C ASP A 98 18.14 -3.41 -5.45
N ILE A 99 18.46 -4.40 -4.62
CA ILE A 99 17.74 -4.68 -3.38
C ILE A 99 18.36 -3.90 -2.22
N LYS A 100 19.68 -3.75 -2.23
CA LYS A 100 20.42 -2.82 -1.36
C LYS A 100 21.59 -2.21 -2.13
N ASP A 101 21.53 -0.91 -2.36
CA ASP A 101 22.58 -0.19 -3.09
C ASP A 101 23.73 0.24 -2.15
N TYR A 102 24.67 1.01 -2.68
CA TYR A 102 25.85 1.49 -1.96
C TYR A 102 25.53 2.46 -0.81
N SER A 103 24.34 3.06 -0.81
CA SER A 103 23.92 3.94 0.27
C SER A 103 23.65 3.16 1.56
N GLY A 104 23.40 1.85 1.44
CA GLY A 104 23.07 0.97 2.56
C GLY A 104 21.57 0.75 2.77
N HIS A 105 20.72 1.36 1.92
CA HIS A 105 19.28 1.31 2.09
C HIS A 105 18.63 0.13 1.36
N ILE A 106 17.67 -0.51 2.04
CA ILE A 106 16.88 -1.62 1.51
C ILE A 106 15.72 -1.04 0.70
N SER A 107 15.57 -1.50 -0.54
CA SER A 107 14.67 -0.89 -1.52
C SER A 107 13.19 -1.29 -1.40
N PHE A 108 12.78 -2.12 -0.44
CA PHE A 108 11.41 -2.60 -0.30
C PHE A 108 11.07 -2.87 1.18
N GLU A 109 9.78 -2.96 1.50
CA GLU A 109 9.34 -3.33 2.85
C GLU A 109 9.77 -4.76 3.24
N VAL A 110 10.46 -4.86 4.37
CA VAL A 110 10.89 -6.13 4.96
C VAL A 110 9.99 -6.51 6.12
N SER A 111 9.73 -7.80 6.30
CA SER A 111 8.99 -8.32 7.46
C SER A 111 9.89 -8.69 8.63
N ASP A 112 11.19 -8.88 8.37
CA ASP A 112 12.18 -9.30 9.35
C ASP A 112 12.39 -8.22 10.43
N PRO A 113 12.19 -8.53 11.72
CA PRO A 113 12.34 -7.56 12.81
C PRO A 113 13.75 -6.97 12.89
N VAL A 114 14.80 -7.77 12.68
CA VAL A 114 16.19 -7.31 12.75
C VAL A 114 16.44 -6.28 11.65
N LEU A 115 15.96 -6.53 10.43
CA LEU A 115 16.09 -5.57 9.33
C LEU A 115 15.28 -4.30 9.59
N LYS A 116 14.08 -4.40 10.16
CA LYS A 116 13.28 -3.21 10.54
C LYS A 116 13.98 -2.35 11.58
N GLU A 117 14.56 -2.97 12.61
CA GLU A 117 15.28 -2.28 13.68
C GLU A 117 16.50 -1.49 13.18
N THR A 118 17.09 -1.87 12.05
CA THR A 118 18.18 -1.08 11.44
C THR A 118 17.73 0.31 10.98
N GLY A 119 16.44 0.48 10.65
CA GLY A 119 15.91 1.68 10.02
C GLY A 119 16.43 1.95 8.60
N ALA A 120 17.05 0.95 7.95
CA ALA A 120 17.64 1.10 6.62
C ALA A 120 16.62 1.02 5.46
N VAL A 121 15.34 0.73 5.73
CA VAL A 121 14.31 0.55 4.70
C VAL A 121 13.87 1.89 4.12
N GLU A 122 13.88 2.02 2.81
CA GLU A 122 13.34 3.19 2.08
C GLU A 122 12.12 2.87 1.22
N ASN A 123 11.77 1.59 1.05
CA ASN A 123 10.59 1.15 0.32
C ASN A 123 10.42 1.78 -1.10
N ARG A 124 11.52 1.88 -1.84
CA ARG A 124 11.57 2.42 -3.21
C ARG A 124 10.78 1.57 -4.23
N ILE A 125 10.63 0.27 -3.98
CA ILE A 125 9.94 -0.71 -4.84
C ILE A 125 8.86 -1.43 -4.00
N PRO A 126 7.70 -0.81 -3.75
CA PRO A 126 6.68 -1.38 -2.86
C PRO A 126 6.09 -2.71 -3.36
N ASP A 127 6.04 -2.89 -4.68
CA ASP A 127 5.45 -4.02 -5.39
C ASP A 127 6.52 -5.00 -5.92
N ILE A 128 7.65 -5.12 -5.22
CA ILE A 128 8.77 -5.96 -5.68
C ILE A 128 8.35 -7.43 -5.88
N ARG A 129 7.47 -7.97 -5.02
CA ARG A 129 7.03 -9.37 -5.12
C ARG A 129 6.26 -9.61 -6.41
N GLU A 130 5.28 -8.75 -6.68
CA GLU A 130 4.47 -8.77 -7.90
C GLU A 130 5.36 -8.55 -9.14
N PHE A 131 6.37 -7.67 -9.05
CA PHE A 131 7.28 -7.44 -10.15
C PHE A 131 8.14 -8.67 -10.47
N ILE A 132 8.68 -9.37 -9.45
CA ILE A 132 9.42 -10.62 -9.66
C ILE A 132 8.52 -11.70 -10.27
N GLU A 133 7.26 -11.80 -9.83
CA GLU A 133 6.29 -12.73 -10.43
C GLU A 133 6.06 -12.44 -11.93
N ILE A 134 5.93 -11.17 -12.32
CA ILE A 134 5.81 -10.74 -13.73
C ILE A 134 7.06 -11.13 -14.53
N LEU A 135 8.26 -10.90 -13.99
CA LEU A 135 9.51 -11.25 -14.66
C LEU A 135 9.61 -12.76 -14.88
N HIS A 136 9.34 -13.56 -13.85
CA HIS A 136 9.38 -15.03 -13.96
C HIS A 136 8.31 -15.56 -14.92
N GLY A 137 7.11 -14.96 -14.94
CA GLY A 137 6.06 -15.30 -15.92
C GLY A 137 6.45 -15.02 -17.37
N LYS A 138 7.41 -14.12 -17.59
CA LYS A 138 8.03 -13.81 -18.90
C LYS A 138 9.35 -14.55 -19.14
N ASN A 139 9.72 -15.49 -18.27
CA ASN A 139 11.00 -16.20 -18.30
C ASN A 139 12.23 -15.26 -18.25
N ILE A 140 12.10 -14.11 -17.58
CA ILE A 140 13.18 -13.14 -17.36
C ILE A 140 13.84 -13.44 -16.02
N TYR A 141 15.13 -13.77 -16.02
CA TYR A 141 15.89 -14.13 -14.84
C TYR A 141 16.23 -12.90 -13.97
N ALA A 142 15.65 -12.83 -12.76
CA ALA A 142 15.89 -11.74 -11.84
C ALA A 142 17.10 -12.01 -10.93
N ILE A 143 17.98 -11.01 -10.80
CA ILE A 143 19.19 -11.06 -10.00
C ILE A 143 19.13 -9.94 -8.97
N ALA A 144 19.15 -10.28 -7.68
CA ALA A 144 19.19 -9.31 -6.60
C ALA A 144 20.63 -8.80 -6.37
N ARG A 145 20.86 -7.49 -6.53
CA ARG A 145 22.11 -6.85 -6.16
C ARG A 145 22.03 -6.34 -4.71
N ILE A 146 23.00 -6.75 -3.91
CA ILE A 146 23.15 -6.37 -2.50
C ILE A 146 24.59 -5.90 -2.30
N SER A 147 24.77 -4.61 -2.01
CA SER A 147 26.08 -4.07 -1.63
C SER A 147 26.42 -4.56 -0.22
N VAL A 148 27.60 -5.14 -0.01
CA VAL A 148 27.96 -5.74 1.30
C VAL A 148 28.75 -4.76 2.16
N PHE A 149 29.99 -4.45 1.77
CA PHE A 149 30.90 -3.60 2.57
C PHE A 149 30.77 -2.10 2.26
N GLN A 150 30.32 -1.75 1.06
CA GLN A 150 29.99 -0.37 0.71
C GLN A 150 28.58 -0.07 1.24
N ASP A 151 28.49 0.16 2.54
CA ASP A 151 27.25 0.47 3.26
C ASP A 151 27.44 1.72 4.13
N ALA A 152 27.18 2.88 3.54
CA ALA A 152 27.38 4.16 4.22
C ALA A 152 26.40 4.37 5.39
N TYR A 153 25.18 3.82 5.29
CA TYR A 153 24.16 3.91 6.33
C TYR A 153 24.57 3.11 7.57
N LEU A 154 24.91 1.83 7.40
CA LEU A 154 25.29 0.94 8.50
C LEU A 154 26.59 1.39 9.15
N ALA A 155 27.60 1.81 8.37
CA ALA A 155 28.86 2.29 8.93
C ALA A 155 28.68 3.51 9.87
N LYS A 156 27.72 4.39 9.57
CA LYS A 156 27.36 5.53 10.44
C LYS A 156 26.57 5.08 11.68
N LYS A 157 25.66 4.11 11.54
CA LYS A 157 24.81 3.61 12.63
C LYS A 157 25.51 2.64 13.58
N ARG A 158 26.49 1.89 13.07
CA ARG A 158 27.31 0.91 13.78
C ARG A 158 28.80 1.12 13.50
N PRO A 159 29.40 2.20 14.04
CA PRO A 159 30.82 2.49 13.83
C PRO A 159 31.75 1.37 14.34
N ASP A 160 31.27 0.53 15.26
CA ASP A 160 31.97 -0.65 15.75
C ASP A 160 32.18 -1.72 14.66
N LEU A 161 31.31 -1.76 13.65
CA LEU A 161 31.40 -2.66 12.49
C LEU A 161 32.13 -2.03 11.29
N ALA A 162 32.44 -0.74 11.36
CA ALA A 162 33.09 -0.03 10.26
C ALA A 162 34.58 -0.40 10.13
N VAL A 163 35.11 -0.31 8.91
CA VAL A 163 36.54 -0.45 8.65
C VAL A 163 37.29 0.63 9.42
N LYS A 164 38.29 0.22 10.21
CA LYS A 164 39.18 1.10 10.97
C LYS A 164 40.43 1.42 10.14
N ARG A 165 41.05 2.56 10.45
CA ARG A 165 42.33 2.98 9.85
C ARG A 165 43.49 2.16 10.39
#